data_AF-A0A165Z5V9-F1
#
_entry.id   AF-A0A165Z5V9-F1
#
_cell.length_a   1.000
_cell.length_b   1.000
_cell.length_c   1.000
_cell.angle_alpha   90.00
_cell.angle_beta   90.00
_cell.angle_gamma   90.00
#
_symmetry.space_group_name_H-M   'P 1'
#
loop_
_entity.id
_entity.type
_entity.pdbx_description
1 polymer ?
#
loop_
_entity_poly.entity_id
_entity_poly.type
_entity_poly.pdbx_seq_one_letter_code
_entity_poly.pdbx_strand_id
1 'polypeptide(L)'
;PAPPPVPPLPTRSKTDPNFSPESRHGGAALAGRSASASAAGLAKRKQDKLPQDCSKCGKRIPTGRHVKVTGKGGGVLCEACWKVMYLPKCRRCDKVIEKSAISSKDGQLKGKYHKDCFNCETCQAPFPDGSFYVFDGKPFCEYHYHAANRSLCAAPDCGRPIEGACTQVHGGERFHSECLRCVARGCEVRLEGEYWEVDGRMLCERHAAREGTLGGEMDGATRATRRQTRMFDM
;
A
#
# COMPACT_ATOMS: atom_id res chain seq x y z
N PRO A 1 23.93 -18.24 -4.27
CA PRO A 1 22.81 -17.60 -3.56
C PRO A 1 21.54 -17.78 -4.41
N ALA A 2 20.48 -18.38 -3.85
CA ALA A 2 19.20 -18.50 -4.56
C ALA A 2 18.63 -17.08 -4.81
N PRO A 3 17.98 -16.82 -5.96
CA PRO A 3 17.24 -15.58 -6.12
C PRO A 3 16.17 -15.49 -5.01
N PRO A 4 15.90 -14.28 -4.47
CA PRO A 4 14.85 -14.12 -3.48
C PRO A 4 13.53 -14.67 -4.05
N PRO A 5 12.68 -15.31 -3.22
CA PRO A 5 11.40 -15.82 -3.67
C PRO A 5 10.62 -14.67 -4.34
N VAL A 6 10.10 -14.94 -5.53
CA VAL A 6 9.20 -14.01 -6.22
C VAL A 6 8.02 -13.75 -5.29
N PRO A 7 7.73 -12.50 -4.92
CA PRO A 7 6.53 -12.21 -4.16
C PRO A 7 5.31 -12.72 -4.95
N PRO A 8 4.27 -13.22 -4.27
CA PRO A 8 3.03 -13.64 -4.94
C PRO A 8 2.53 -12.52 -5.85
N LEU A 9 1.90 -12.89 -6.97
CA LEU A 9 1.38 -11.98 -8.00
C LEU A 9 0.79 -10.73 -7.31
N PRO A 10 1.08 -9.51 -7.79
CA PRO A 10 0.68 -8.29 -7.12
C PRO A 10 -0.84 -8.14 -7.19
N THR A 11 -1.54 -8.73 -6.22
CA THR A 11 -2.99 -8.63 -6.16
C THR A 11 -3.34 -7.22 -5.75
N ARG A 12 -3.88 -6.46 -6.71
CA ARG A 12 -4.45 -5.13 -6.49
C ARG A 12 -5.53 -5.23 -5.41
N SER A 13 -5.22 -4.69 -4.23
CA SER A 13 -6.14 -4.64 -3.10
C SER A 13 -7.14 -3.49 -3.29
N LYS A 14 -8.33 -3.66 -2.72
CA LYS A 14 -9.34 -2.59 -2.67
C LYS A 14 -9.49 -2.04 -1.25
N THR A 15 -9.90 -0.78 -1.14
CA THR A 15 -10.29 -0.19 0.14
C THR A 15 -11.71 -0.61 0.51
N ASP A 16 -11.92 -0.93 1.79
CA ASP A 16 -13.25 -1.06 2.39
C ASP A 16 -13.59 0.21 3.18
N PRO A 17 -14.56 1.02 2.71
CA PRO A 17 -14.94 2.25 3.40
C PRO A 17 -15.80 2.02 4.67
N ASN A 18 -16.09 0.77 5.04
CA ASN A 18 -17.15 0.43 5.98
C ASN A 18 -16.68 0.17 7.42
N PHE A 19 -15.87 1.07 7.98
CA PHE A 19 -15.64 1.08 9.43
C PHE A 19 -16.50 2.15 10.10
N SER A 20 -17.65 1.73 10.65
CA SER A 20 -18.36 2.46 11.71
C SER A 20 -17.88 1.94 13.07
N PRO A 21 -17.36 2.80 13.96
CA PRO A 21 -16.85 2.38 15.28
C PRO A 21 -17.94 1.82 16.22
N GLU A 22 -19.20 1.85 15.84
CA GLU A 22 -20.33 1.47 16.71
C GLU A 22 -20.49 -0.05 16.90
N SER A 23 -19.94 -0.89 16.03
CA SER A 23 -20.33 -2.32 15.97
C SER A 23 -19.42 -3.32 16.72
N ARG A 24 -18.33 -2.89 17.38
CA ARG A 24 -17.42 -3.82 18.11
C ARG A 24 -17.17 -3.47 19.59
N HIS A 25 -17.81 -2.44 20.13
CA HIS A 25 -17.72 -2.17 21.57
C HIS A 25 -18.86 -2.88 22.30
N GLY A 26 -18.55 -4.03 22.90
CA GLY A 26 -19.39 -4.60 23.95
C GLY A 26 -19.59 -3.55 25.06
N GLY A 27 -20.81 -3.01 25.15
CA GLY A 27 -21.36 -2.46 26.39
C GLY A 27 -20.83 -1.11 26.89
N ALA A 28 -20.55 -0.13 26.02
CA ALA A 28 -20.37 1.27 26.46
C ALA A 28 -21.16 2.24 25.58
N ALA A 29 -22.47 2.31 25.81
CA ALA A 29 -23.34 3.28 25.14
C ALA A 29 -23.03 4.72 25.61
N LEU A 30 -22.85 5.62 24.65
CA LEU A 30 -22.87 7.06 24.91
C LEU A 30 -24.30 7.44 25.33
N ALA A 31 -24.48 7.94 26.55
CA ALA A 31 -25.77 8.45 26.99
C ALA A 31 -26.10 9.76 26.25
N GLY A 32 -26.72 9.64 25.07
CA GLY A 32 -27.38 10.73 24.36
C GLY A 32 -28.80 10.94 24.88
N ARG A 33 -29.20 12.20 25.08
CA ARG A 33 -30.57 12.56 25.45
C ARG A 33 -31.40 12.66 24.16
N SER A 34 -32.38 11.77 23.97
CA SER A 34 -33.46 11.97 22.99
C SER A 34 -34.61 12.71 23.67
N ALA A 35 -35.08 13.78 23.04
CA ALA A 35 -36.24 14.54 23.47
C ALA A 35 -37.45 14.14 22.61
N SER A 36 -38.50 13.64 23.25
CA SER A 36 -39.87 13.71 22.76
C SER A 36 -40.83 13.60 23.96
N ALA A 37 -41.84 14.47 23.94
CA ALA A 37 -42.71 14.79 25.07
C ALA A 37 -43.97 13.93 25.09
N SER A 38 -44.47 13.60 26.29
CA SER A 38 -45.88 13.77 26.69
C SER A 38 -46.10 13.48 28.18
N ALA A 39 -47.19 14.03 28.69
CA ALA A 39 -47.43 14.50 30.05
C ALA A 39 -47.65 13.45 31.16
N ALA A 40 -47.27 13.86 32.39
CA ALA A 40 -48.02 13.79 33.65
C ALA A 40 -47.14 13.41 34.84
N GLY A 41 -47.15 14.24 35.89
CA GLY A 41 -46.90 13.82 37.28
C GLY A 41 -45.45 13.86 37.80
N LEU A 42 -45.30 14.56 38.93
CA LEU A 42 -44.13 14.71 39.81
C LEU A 42 -42.96 15.55 39.27
N ALA A 43 -42.73 16.69 39.94
CA ALA A 43 -41.51 17.48 39.86
C ALA A 43 -40.29 16.63 40.30
N LYS A 44 -39.73 15.88 39.35
CA LYS A 44 -38.41 15.25 39.51
C LYS A 44 -37.38 16.38 39.56
N ARG A 45 -36.94 16.68 40.78
CA ARG A 45 -35.79 17.54 41.10
C ARG A 45 -34.65 17.20 40.13
N LYS A 46 -34.35 18.13 39.22
CA LYS A 46 -33.24 18.03 38.26
C LYS A 46 -31.99 17.90 39.13
N GLN A 47 -31.49 16.68 39.33
CA GLN A 47 -30.22 16.48 40.01
C GLN A 47 -29.16 17.06 39.09
N ASP A 48 -28.72 18.29 39.36
CA ASP A 48 -27.48 18.84 38.85
C ASP A 48 -26.38 17.82 39.14
N LYS A 49 -25.95 17.11 38.10
CA LYS A 49 -24.93 16.06 38.23
C LYS A 49 -23.64 16.76 38.65
N LEU A 50 -23.13 16.38 39.82
CA LEU A 50 -21.90 16.94 40.37
C LEU A 50 -20.73 16.77 39.38
N PRO A 51 -19.87 17.78 39.20
CA PRO A 51 -18.67 17.67 38.37
C PRO A 51 -17.81 16.50 38.81
N GLN A 52 -17.33 15.70 37.86
CA GLN A 52 -16.49 14.52 38.13
C GLN A 52 -15.11 14.71 37.51
N ASP A 53 -14.06 14.27 38.18
CA ASP A 53 -12.71 14.23 37.60
C ASP A 53 -12.53 13.02 36.67
N CYS A 54 -11.78 13.23 35.59
CA CYS A 54 -11.36 12.14 34.74
C CYS A 54 -10.37 11.24 35.49
N SER A 55 -10.72 9.97 35.69
CA SER A 55 -9.88 9.01 36.41
C SER A 55 -8.52 8.72 35.74
N LYS A 56 -8.28 9.22 34.52
CA LYS A 56 -6.99 9.09 33.81
C LYS A 56 -6.12 10.35 33.84
N CYS A 57 -6.72 11.54 33.77
CA CYS A 57 -5.96 12.79 33.63
C CYS A 57 -6.30 13.86 34.67
N GLY A 58 -7.20 13.56 35.62
CA GLY A 58 -7.60 14.48 36.71
C GLY A 58 -8.41 15.69 36.27
N LYS A 59 -8.62 15.90 34.95
CA LYS A 59 -9.40 17.04 34.44
C LYS A 59 -10.83 16.97 34.97
N ARG A 60 -11.27 18.08 35.59
CA ARG A 60 -12.65 18.26 36.05
C ARG A 60 -13.58 18.33 34.85
N ILE A 61 -14.59 17.47 34.84
CA ILE A 61 -15.63 17.38 33.81
C ILE A 61 -16.85 18.12 34.37
N PRO A 62 -17.08 19.39 33.98
CA PRO A 62 -18.05 20.26 34.64
C PRO A 62 -19.49 19.76 34.47
N THR A 63 -19.91 19.50 33.24
CA THR A 63 -21.19 18.90 32.85
C THR A 63 -21.07 18.56 31.36
N GLY A 64 -20.75 17.32 30.99
CA GLY A 64 -20.41 16.99 29.61
C GLY A 64 -20.57 15.51 29.27
N ARG A 65 -20.27 15.15 28.02
CA ARG A 65 -20.29 13.76 27.54
C ARG A 65 -19.10 13.02 28.17
N HIS A 66 -19.36 12.12 29.11
CA HIS A 66 -18.34 11.35 29.83
C HIS A 66 -18.67 9.86 29.81
N VAL A 67 -17.65 9.01 29.67
CA VAL A 67 -17.81 7.56 29.57
C VAL A 67 -17.53 6.92 30.92
N LYS A 68 -18.48 6.12 31.43
CA LYS A 68 -18.31 5.34 32.65
C LYS A 68 -17.52 4.08 32.33
N VAL A 69 -16.47 3.81 33.10
CA VAL A 69 -15.70 2.57 32.98
C VAL A 69 -16.34 1.50 33.85
N THR A 70 -16.86 0.44 33.23
CA THR A 70 -17.42 -0.73 33.92
C THR A 70 -16.30 -1.72 34.25
N GLY A 71 -15.96 -1.85 35.54
CA GLY A 71 -14.92 -2.76 36.05
C GLY A 71 -14.57 -2.52 37.53
N LYS A 72 -13.74 -3.40 38.13
CA LYS A 72 -13.21 -3.21 39.50
C LYS A 72 -12.31 -1.96 39.52
N GLY A 73 -12.81 -0.87 40.11
CA GLY A 73 -12.17 0.45 40.11
C GLY A 73 -12.95 1.54 39.37
N GLY A 74 -14.28 1.43 39.32
CA GLY A 74 -15.19 2.32 38.58
C GLY A 74 -14.85 3.81 38.69
N GLY A 75 -14.99 4.51 37.56
CA GLY A 75 -14.67 5.93 37.39
C GLY A 75 -15.19 6.48 36.07
N VAL A 76 -14.93 7.74 35.77
CA VAL A 76 -15.31 8.38 34.51
C VAL A 76 -14.09 8.82 33.73
N LEU A 77 -14.13 8.65 32.41
CA LEU A 77 -13.13 9.18 31.51
C LEU A 77 -13.68 10.41 30.79
N CYS A 78 -12.84 11.44 30.67
CA CYS A 78 -13.12 12.53 29.75
C CYS A 78 -13.06 12.03 28.31
N GLU A 79 -13.73 12.75 27.40
CA GLU A 79 -13.80 12.40 25.98
C GLU A 79 -12.41 12.16 25.37
N ALA A 80 -11.42 13.02 25.66
CA ALA A 80 -10.08 12.89 25.13
C ALA A 80 -9.38 11.59 25.58
N CYS A 81 -9.47 11.24 26.87
CA CYS A 81 -8.86 10.03 27.40
C CYS A 81 -9.57 8.77 26.89
N TRP A 82 -10.90 8.80 26.77
CA TRP A 82 -11.64 7.71 26.17
C TRP A 82 -11.24 7.50 24.71
N LYS A 83 -11.16 8.58 23.92
CA LYS A 83 -10.72 8.52 22.51
C LYS A 83 -9.35 7.86 22.36
N VAL A 84 -8.35 8.31 23.12
CA VAL A 84 -6.98 7.77 23.04
C VAL A 84 -6.90 6.30 23.43
N MET A 85 -7.74 5.83 24.36
CA MET A 85 -7.69 4.46 24.88
C MET A 85 -8.47 3.46 24.01
N TYR A 86 -9.61 3.88 23.44
CA TYR A 86 -10.56 2.95 22.83
C TYR A 86 -10.76 3.13 21.31
N LEU A 87 -10.37 4.26 20.72
CA LEU A 87 -10.44 4.43 19.27
C LEU A 87 -9.19 3.87 18.57
N PRO A 88 -9.34 3.35 17.35
CA PRO A 88 -8.20 2.91 16.56
C PRO A 88 -7.30 4.09 16.18
N LYS A 89 -5.99 3.85 16.17
CA LYS A 89 -4.99 4.82 15.68
C LYS A 89 -4.74 4.64 14.19
N CYS A 90 -4.54 5.74 13.50
CA CYS A 90 -4.10 5.72 12.11
C CYS A 90 -2.64 5.26 12.03
N ARG A 91 -2.36 4.28 11.17
CA ARG A 91 -1.01 3.72 11.00
C ARG A 91 -0.01 4.69 10.33
N ARG A 92 -0.49 5.76 9.69
CA ARG A 92 0.35 6.78 9.02
C ARG A 92 0.72 7.94 9.94
N CYS A 93 -0.24 8.46 10.72
CA CYS A 93 -0.05 9.68 11.51
C CYS A 93 -0.15 9.48 13.02
N ASP A 94 -0.40 8.25 13.48
CA ASP A 94 -0.57 7.83 14.88
C ASP A 94 -1.70 8.50 15.67
N LYS A 95 -2.51 9.35 15.03
CA LYS A 95 -3.68 10.00 15.63
C LYS A 95 -4.89 9.06 15.62
N VAL A 96 -5.79 9.24 16.59
CA VAL A 96 -7.04 8.48 16.69
C VAL A 96 -7.98 8.75 15.50
N ILE A 97 -8.71 7.73 15.07
CA ILE A 97 -9.73 7.84 14.01
C ILE A 97 -11.10 7.90 14.66
N GLU A 98 -11.73 9.08 14.65
CA GLU A 98 -13.01 9.31 15.33
C GLU A 98 -14.24 8.97 14.50
N LYS A 99 -14.13 9.01 13.16
CA LYS A 99 -15.25 8.88 12.23
C LYS A 99 -15.11 7.59 11.42
N SER A 100 -14.80 7.73 10.14
CA SER A 100 -14.60 6.64 9.20
C SER A 100 -13.11 6.32 9.08
N ALA A 101 -12.79 5.04 9.09
CA ALA A 101 -11.46 4.53 8.82
C ALA A 101 -11.45 3.79 7.49
N ILE A 102 -10.33 3.90 6.76
CA ILE A 102 -10.03 3.07 5.61
C ILE A 102 -9.24 1.85 6.09
N SER A 103 -9.64 0.68 5.60
CA SER A 103 -8.91 -0.58 5.74
C SER A 103 -8.89 -1.33 4.39
N SER A 104 -7.96 -2.28 4.25
CA SER A 104 -7.92 -3.17 3.09
C SER A 104 -9.08 -4.17 3.15
N LYS A 105 -9.81 -4.37 2.05
CA LYS A 105 -10.86 -5.40 1.95
C LYS A 105 -10.31 -6.79 2.21
N ASP A 106 -9.21 -7.09 1.53
CA ASP A 106 -8.58 -8.41 1.49
C ASP A 106 -7.62 -8.66 2.68
N GLY A 107 -7.55 -7.73 3.64
CA GLY A 107 -6.69 -7.84 4.82
C GLY A 107 -5.18 -7.75 4.56
N GLN A 108 -4.75 -7.54 3.31
CA GLN A 108 -3.33 -7.46 2.93
C GLN A 108 -2.60 -6.30 3.61
N LEU A 109 -3.28 -5.16 3.81
CA LEU A 109 -2.75 -4.06 4.59
C LEU A 109 -3.25 -4.13 6.04
N LYS A 110 -2.31 -4.32 6.97
CA LYS A 110 -2.60 -4.30 8.41
C LYS A 110 -2.86 -2.87 8.89
N GLY A 111 -3.89 -2.70 9.70
CA GLY A 111 -4.19 -1.45 10.40
C GLY A 111 -5.30 -0.62 9.76
N LYS A 112 -5.45 0.61 10.26
CA LYS A 112 -6.49 1.55 9.84
C LYS A 112 -5.90 2.89 9.48
N TYR A 113 -6.53 3.59 8.56
CA TYR A 113 -6.08 4.89 8.08
C TYR A 113 -7.20 5.91 8.11
N HIS A 114 -6.87 7.19 8.32
CA HIS A 114 -7.78 8.28 7.93
C HIS A 114 -7.90 8.30 6.41
N LYS A 115 -8.99 8.88 5.90
CA LYS A 115 -9.20 9.05 4.45
C LYS A 115 -8.04 9.82 3.79
N ASP A 116 -7.62 10.92 4.41
CA ASP A 116 -6.54 11.77 3.89
C ASP A 116 -5.14 11.18 4.10
N CYS A 117 -5.02 10.22 5.02
CA CYS A 117 -3.77 9.52 5.32
C CYS A 117 -3.56 8.26 4.47
N PHE A 118 -4.55 7.88 3.66
CA PHE A 118 -4.50 6.72 2.80
C PHE A 118 -4.11 7.13 1.37
N ASN A 119 -2.81 7.29 1.16
CA ASN A 119 -2.21 7.72 -0.09
C ASN A 119 -0.93 6.91 -0.38
N CYS A 120 -0.38 7.06 -1.58
CA CYS A 120 0.85 6.37 -1.94
C CYS A 120 2.01 6.81 -1.03
N GLU A 121 2.75 5.84 -0.49
CA GLU A 121 3.91 6.09 0.38
C GLU A 121 4.95 7.03 -0.27
N THR A 122 5.17 6.91 -1.58
CA THR A 122 6.20 7.65 -2.32
C THR A 122 5.72 9.02 -2.80
N CYS A 123 4.64 9.09 -3.60
CA CYS A 123 4.18 10.36 -4.18
C CYS A 123 3.07 11.05 -3.41
N GLN A 124 2.55 10.44 -2.35
CA GLN A 124 1.45 10.98 -1.53
C GLN A 124 0.15 11.24 -2.31
N ALA A 125 0.06 10.77 -3.56
CA ALA A 125 -1.16 10.85 -4.35
C ALA A 125 -2.24 9.92 -3.76
N PRO A 126 -3.50 10.38 -3.67
CA PRO A 126 -4.62 9.54 -3.25
C PRO A 126 -4.93 8.46 -4.29
N PHE A 127 -5.66 7.44 -3.88
CA PHE A 127 -6.10 6.34 -4.76
C PHE A 127 -7.51 6.61 -5.31
N PRO A 128 -7.67 7.05 -6.57
CA PRO A 128 -8.95 7.51 -7.11
C PRO A 128 -10.01 6.39 -7.12
N ASP A 129 -9.63 5.19 -7.54
CA ASP A 129 -10.54 4.04 -7.62
C ASP A 129 -10.58 3.21 -6.32
N GLY A 130 -9.92 3.69 -5.26
CA GLY A 130 -9.74 2.93 -4.01
C GLY A 130 -8.89 1.67 -4.18
N SER A 131 -8.20 1.53 -5.30
CA SER A 131 -7.32 0.40 -5.59
C SER A 131 -5.86 0.77 -5.31
N PHE A 132 -5.12 -0.15 -4.70
CA PHE A 132 -3.73 0.09 -4.32
C PHE A 132 -2.95 -1.23 -4.27
N TYR A 133 -1.64 -1.12 -4.23
CA TYR A 133 -0.74 -2.24 -4.01
C TYR A 133 -0.15 -2.16 -2.61
N VAL A 134 0.16 -3.31 -2.03
CA VAL A 134 0.81 -3.39 -0.71
C VAL A 134 2.23 -3.90 -0.91
N PHE A 135 3.20 -3.11 -0.47
CA PHE A 135 4.60 -3.52 -0.44
C PHE A 135 5.18 -3.19 0.93
N ASP A 136 5.81 -4.18 1.58
CA ASP A 136 6.35 -4.06 2.94
C ASP A 136 5.34 -3.47 3.96
N GLY A 137 4.06 -3.87 3.84
CA GLY A 137 2.99 -3.42 4.72
C GLY A 137 2.63 -1.93 4.61
N LYS A 138 2.95 -1.29 3.47
CA LYS A 138 2.63 0.09 3.12
C LYS A 138 1.88 0.18 1.77
N PRO A 139 0.99 1.17 1.59
CA PRO A 139 0.23 1.32 0.35
C PRO A 139 1.01 2.09 -0.73
N PHE A 140 0.98 1.59 -1.96
CA PHE A 140 1.62 2.20 -3.13
C PHE A 140 0.66 2.31 -4.31
N CYS A 141 0.86 3.33 -5.15
CA CYS A 141 0.24 3.34 -6.48
C CYS A 141 0.94 2.31 -7.37
N GLU A 142 0.29 1.93 -8.47
CA GLU A 142 0.81 0.96 -9.45
C GLU A 142 2.27 1.24 -9.82
N TYR A 143 2.55 2.44 -10.34
CA TYR A 143 3.90 2.79 -10.78
C TYR A 143 4.96 2.66 -9.66
N HIS A 144 4.71 3.23 -8.47
CA HIS A 144 5.69 3.17 -7.37
C HIS A 144 5.81 1.79 -6.75
N TYR A 145 4.77 0.96 -6.82
CA TYR A 145 4.86 -0.44 -6.45
C TYR A 145 5.83 -1.19 -7.36
N HIS A 146 5.63 -1.07 -8.69
CA HIS A 146 6.50 -1.74 -9.65
C HIS A 146 7.93 -1.19 -9.63
N ALA A 147 8.10 0.10 -9.33
CA ALA A 147 9.42 0.70 -9.09
C ALA A 147 10.11 0.09 -7.86
N ALA A 148 9.40 -0.01 -6.72
CA ALA A 148 9.94 -0.58 -5.48
C ALA A 148 10.24 -2.08 -5.61
N ASN A 149 9.43 -2.81 -6.37
CA ASN A 149 9.59 -4.26 -6.59
C ASN A 149 10.48 -4.61 -7.79
N ARG A 150 11.07 -3.62 -8.48
CA ARG A 150 11.90 -3.81 -9.70
C ARG A 150 11.18 -4.65 -10.77
N SER A 151 9.92 -4.31 -11.02
CA SER A 151 9.05 -4.92 -12.03
C SER A 151 8.55 -3.90 -13.07
N LEU A 152 9.32 -2.82 -13.28
CA LEU A 152 9.17 -1.94 -14.43
C LEU A 152 9.93 -2.53 -15.63
N CYS A 153 9.39 -2.30 -16.82
CA CYS A 153 10.03 -2.69 -18.07
C CYS A 153 11.30 -1.87 -18.29
N ALA A 154 12.43 -2.55 -18.48
CA ALA A 154 13.73 -1.93 -18.72
C ALA A 154 13.91 -1.41 -20.16
N ALA A 155 12.93 -1.63 -21.05
CA ALA A 155 12.99 -1.06 -22.40
C ALA A 155 12.97 0.48 -22.32
N PRO A 156 13.90 1.19 -23.00
CA PRO A 156 14.06 2.65 -22.90
C PRO A 156 12.81 3.44 -23.29
N ASP A 157 12.06 2.92 -24.26
CA ASP A 157 10.83 3.49 -24.81
C ASP A 157 9.57 3.07 -24.06
N CYS A 158 9.67 2.13 -23.09
CA CYS A 158 8.53 1.63 -22.34
C CYS A 158 8.51 2.18 -20.91
N GLY A 159 9.40 1.72 -20.03
CA GLY A 159 9.41 2.13 -18.61
C GLY A 159 8.13 1.83 -17.81
N ARG A 160 7.15 1.14 -18.40
CA ARG A 160 5.84 0.88 -17.79
C ARG A 160 5.86 -0.31 -16.83
N PRO A 161 4.95 -0.35 -15.84
CA PRO A 161 4.67 -1.55 -15.05
C PRO A 161 4.49 -2.81 -15.91
N ILE A 162 5.04 -3.93 -15.44
CA ILE A 162 4.80 -5.25 -16.03
C ILE A 162 3.82 -6.02 -15.14
N GLU A 163 2.64 -6.31 -15.67
CA GLU A 163 1.65 -7.22 -15.08
C GLU A 163 1.52 -8.45 -15.98
N GLY A 164 1.60 -9.67 -15.42
CA GLY A 164 1.58 -10.91 -16.19
C GLY A 164 2.90 -11.27 -16.86
N ALA A 165 2.82 -11.90 -18.04
CA ALA A 165 3.96 -12.51 -18.73
C ALA A 165 5.08 -11.49 -19.06
N CYS A 166 6.30 -11.84 -18.67
CA CYS A 166 7.49 -11.02 -18.86
C CYS A 166 8.72 -11.85 -19.19
N THR A 167 9.68 -11.21 -19.86
CA THR A 167 10.96 -11.81 -20.22
C THR A 167 12.05 -11.18 -19.37
N GLN A 168 12.78 -12.01 -18.64
CA GLN A 168 13.95 -11.59 -17.86
C GLN A 168 15.24 -11.97 -18.58
N VAL A 169 16.18 -11.04 -18.62
CA VAL A 169 17.50 -11.22 -19.21
C VAL A 169 18.53 -11.64 -18.15
N HIS A 170 19.75 -11.97 -18.56
CA HIS A 170 20.77 -12.49 -17.64
C HIS A 170 21.16 -11.48 -16.55
N GLY A 171 21.12 -10.18 -16.85
CA GLY A 171 21.33 -9.09 -15.88
C GLY A 171 20.24 -8.94 -14.82
N GLY A 172 19.14 -9.71 -14.92
CA GLY A 172 18.00 -9.64 -13.99
C GLY A 172 16.96 -8.59 -14.37
N GLU A 173 17.23 -7.76 -15.37
CA GLU A 173 16.28 -6.80 -15.94
C GLU A 173 15.10 -7.52 -16.58
N ARG A 174 13.92 -6.92 -16.46
CA ARG A 174 12.68 -7.49 -16.95
C ARG A 174 12.11 -6.59 -18.04
N PHE A 175 11.49 -7.23 -19.02
CA PHE A 175 10.87 -6.59 -20.16
C PHE A 175 9.50 -7.21 -20.38
N HIS A 176 8.56 -6.44 -20.93
CA HIS A 176 7.41 -7.07 -21.57
C HIS A 176 7.91 -8.00 -22.69
N SER A 177 7.20 -9.10 -22.94
CA SER A 177 7.53 -10.07 -23.99
C SER A 177 7.70 -9.41 -25.37
N GLU A 178 6.97 -8.32 -25.61
CA GLU A 178 7.02 -7.56 -26.87
C GLU A 178 8.08 -6.45 -26.89
N CYS A 179 8.63 -6.07 -25.72
CA CYS A 179 9.57 -4.95 -25.59
C CYS A 179 11.04 -5.37 -25.69
N LEU A 180 11.37 -6.63 -25.41
CA LEU A 180 12.74 -7.11 -25.55
C LEU A 180 13.07 -7.35 -27.03
N ARG A 181 13.69 -6.36 -27.68
CA ARG A 181 14.02 -6.38 -29.11
C ARG A 181 15.51 -6.12 -29.35
N CYS A 182 15.99 -6.55 -30.52
CA CYS A 182 17.34 -6.27 -30.96
C CYS A 182 17.58 -4.76 -31.06
N VAL A 183 18.66 -4.27 -30.44
CA VAL A 183 19.03 -2.83 -30.43
C VAL A 183 19.64 -2.34 -31.76
N ALA A 184 19.89 -3.24 -32.71
CA ALA A 184 20.40 -2.85 -34.03
C ALA A 184 19.38 -1.95 -34.76
N ARG A 185 19.86 -0.85 -35.34
CA ARG A 185 18.99 0.10 -36.06
C ARG A 185 18.21 -0.61 -37.17
N GLY A 186 16.89 -0.38 -37.19
CA GLY A 186 15.99 -1.00 -38.16
C GLY A 186 15.70 -2.48 -37.92
N CYS A 187 16.05 -3.03 -36.75
CA CYS A 187 15.71 -4.40 -36.38
C CYS A 187 14.56 -4.44 -35.38
N GLU A 188 13.52 -5.22 -35.69
CA GLU A 188 12.36 -5.42 -34.81
C GLU A 188 12.28 -6.86 -34.27
N VAL A 189 13.35 -7.64 -34.44
CA VAL A 189 13.41 -9.02 -33.96
C VAL A 189 13.30 -9.03 -32.44
N ARG A 190 12.27 -9.71 -31.94
CA ARG A 190 12.08 -10.01 -30.52
C ARG A 190 13.12 -11.03 -30.08
N LEU A 191 13.76 -10.77 -28.95
CA LEU A 191 14.83 -11.62 -28.41
C LEU A 191 14.26 -12.61 -27.40
N GLU A 192 13.37 -13.48 -27.86
CA GLU A 192 12.80 -14.56 -27.04
C GLU A 192 13.69 -15.79 -27.11
N GLY A 193 13.98 -16.41 -25.96
CA GLY A 193 14.95 -17.50 -25.88
C GLY A 193 16.38 -16.97 -25.92
N GLU A 194 17.13 -17.26 -26.97
CA GLU A 194 18.55 -16.91 -27.07
C GLU A 194 18.77 -15.49 -27.62
N TYR A 195 19.75 -14.79 -27.06
CA TYR A 195 20.21 -13.49 -27.56
C TYR A 195 21.71 -13.35 -27.35
N TRP A 196 22.29 -12.33 -27.95
CA TRP A 196 23.71 -12.05 -27.85
C TRP A 196 23.94 -10.69 -27.21
N GLU A 197 24.87 -10.66 -26.27
CA GLU A 197 25.30 -9.45 -25.60
C GLU A 197 26.66 -9.03 -26.16
N VAL A 198 26.73 -7.81 -26.69
CA VAL A 198 27.93 -7.20 -27.28
C VAL A 198 28.05 -5.80 -26.70
N ASP A 199 29.06 -5.53 -25.86
CA ASP A 199 29.25 -4.25 -25.15
C ASP A 199 27.98 -3.74 -24.43
N GLY A 200 27.27 -4.65 -23.74
CA GLY A 200 26.03 -4.35 -23.04
C GLY A 200 24.81 -4.14 -23.96
N ARG A 201 24.96 -4.29 -25.28
CA ARG A 201 23.86 -4.21 -26.25
C ARG A 201 23.27 -5.59 -26.50
N MET A 202 21.95 -5.67 -26.53
CA MET A 202 21.22 -6.92 -26.76
C MET A 202 20.90 -7.05 -28.25
N LEU A 203 21.47 -8.06 -28.89
CA LEU A 203 21.40 -8.28 -30.33
C LEU A 203 20.82 -9.66 -30.65
N CYS A 204 20.17 -9.77 -31.81
CA CYS A 204 19.87 -11.07 -32.39
C CYS A 204 21.13 -11.68 -32.99
N GLU A 205 21.12 -13.00 -33.21
CA GLU A 205 22.26 -13.74 -33.78
C GLU A 205 22.82 -13.09 -35.05
N ARG A 206 21.95 -12.71 -35.99
CA ARG A 206 22.33 -12.05 -37.24
C ARG A 206 23.10 -10.74 -37.01
N HIS A 207 22.67 -9.91 -36.06
CA HIS A 207 23.33 -8.63 -35.80
C HIS A 207 24.58 -8.79 -34.93
N ALA A 208 24.60 -9.74 -34.00
CA ALA A 208 25.80 -10.06 -33.23
C ALA A 208 26.93 -10.58 -34.12
N ALA A 209 26.62 -11.42 -35.11
CA ALA A 209 27.61 -11.91 -36.08
C ALA A 209 28.21 -10.77 -36.95
N ARG A 210 27.39 -9.76 -37.31
CA ARG A 210 27.83 -8.60 -38.09
C ARG A 210 28.67 -7.63 -37.27
N GLU A 211 28.28 -7.37 -36.02
CA GLU A 211 29.04 -6.47 -35.14
C GLU A 211 30.36 -7.12 -34.68
N GLY A 212 30.39 -8.45 -34.50
CA GLY A 212 31.61 -9.20 -34.17
C GLY A 212 32.64 -9.32 -35.28
N THR A 213 32.31 -8.96 -36.53
CA THR A 213 33.22 -9.01 -37.69
C THR A 213 33.79 -7.64 -38.08
N LEU A 214 33.27 -6.54 -37.52
CA LEU A 214 33.71 -5.17 -37.82
C LEU A 214 34.79 -4.63 -36.85
N GLY A 215 35.22 -5.43 -35.87
CA GLY A 215 36.35 -5.13 -35.00
C GLY A 215 37.67 -5.49 -35.67
N GLY A 216 38.25 -4.55 -36.43
CA GLY A 216 39.60 -4.68 -36.98
C GLY A 216 40.65 -4.90 -35.89
N GLU A 217 41.67 -5.68 -36.23
CA GLU A 217 42.81 -6.02 -35.37
C GLU A 217 43.51 -4.76 -34.84
N MET A 218 43.24 -4.36 -33.59
CA MET A 218 44.15 -3.71 -32.64
C MET A 218 43.39 -3.45 -31.32
N ASP A 219 43.79 -4.17 -30.27
CA ASP A 219 43.35 -4.11 -28.87
C ASP A 219 41.90 -4.51 -28.52
N GLY A 220 41.71 -5.81 -28.22
CA GLY A 220 40.61 -6.32 -27.40
C GLY A 220 39.35 -6.73 -28.16
N ALA A 221 39.34 -7.94 -28.73
CA ALA A 221 38.19 -8.52 -29.43
C ALA A 221 36.91 -8.45 -28.57
N THR A 222 35.93 -7.64 -28.98
CA THR A 222 34.59 -7.62 -28.39
C THR A 222 33.94 -8.98 -28.60
N ARG A 223 33.97 -9.83 -27.58
CA ARG A 223 33.38 -11.18 -27.64
C ARG A 223 31.89 -11.08 -27.44
N ALA A 224 31.13 -11.24 -28.53
CA ALA A 224 29.71 -11.51 -28.44
C ALA A 224 29.48 -12.72 -27.52
N THR A 225 28.67 -12.55 -26.48
CA THR A 225 28.38 -13.61 -25.53
C THR A 225 26.95 -14.07 -25.69
N ARG A 226 26.75 -15.35 -25.98
CA ARG A 226 25.42 -15.96 -26.06
C ARG A 226 24.80 -16.03 -24.66
N ARG A 227 23.58 -15.55 -24.54
CA ARG A 227 22.76 -15.53 -23.32
C ARG A 227 21.39 -16.12 -23.60
N GLN A 228 20.72 -16.53 -22.54
CA GLN A 228 19.36 -17.05 -22.61
C GLN A 228 18.45 -16.19 -21.75
N THR A 229 17.26 -15.90 -22.29
CA THR A 229 16.18 -15.25 -21.55
C THR A 229 15.36 -16.30 -20.79
N ARG A 230 14.66 -15.83 -19.76
CA ARG A 230 13.74 -16.64 -18.97
C ARG A 230 12.37 -15.98 -18.99
N MET A 231 11.35 -16.74 -19.33
CA MET A 231 9.96 -16.29 -19.27
C MET A 231 9.44 -16.48 -17.85
N PHE A 232 8.73 -15.48 -17.35
CA PHE A 232 8.06 -15.49 -16.06
C PHE A 232 6.62 -15.01 -16.24
N ASP A 233 5.71 -15.53 -15.43
CA ASP A 233 4.37 -14.96 -15.26
C ASP A 233 4.32 -14.29 -13.89
N MET A 234 3.84 -13.03 -13.84
CA MET A 234 4.04 -12.10 -12.72
C MET A 234 2.75 -11.60 -12.08
#